data_AF-A0A3M1HDF6-F1
#
_entry.id   AF-A0A3M1HDF6-F1
#
_cell.length_a   1.000
_cell.length_b   1.000
_cell.length_c   1.000
_cell.angle_alpha   90.00
_cell.angle_beta   90.00
_cell.angle_gamma   90.00
#
_symmetry.space_group_name_H-M   'P 1'
#
loop_
_entity.id
_entity.type
_entity.pdbx_description
1 polymer ?
#
loop_
_entity_poly.entity_id
_entity_poly.type
_entity_poly.pdbx_seq_one_letter_code
_entity_poly.pdbx_strand_id
1 'polypeptide(L)'
;MNKSFRLFFSSTFSDFRLERDWIQGKVVPGISSLCAQKGYGFLPVDLRWGVGEEAQYNQRTMEICLKEVQACKEEPHPDFVILLGNLYGWIPLTYLIEKEEFEQIYESIPPADRGLIDKWYILDENEIPSSYALKERRGEYMEYAKWAGV
;
A
#
# COMPACT_ATOMS: atom_id res chain seq x y z
N MET A 1 -6.06 29.36 -10.06
CA MET A 1 -5.83 27.99 -9.55
C MET A 1 -5.89 28.05 -8.04
N ASN A 2 -6.80 27.30 -7.41
CA ASN A 2 -6.76 27.12 -5.96
C ASN A 2 -5.56 26.24 -5.64
N LYS A 3 -4.66 26.70 -4.76
CA LYS A 3 -3.49 25.92 -4.37
C LYS A 3 -3.95 24.76 -3.47
N SER A 4 -3.49 23.55 -3.76
CA SER A 4 -3.72 22.39 -2.91
C SER A 4 -2.59 22.20 -1.91
N PHE A 5 -2.89 21.45 -0.87
CA PHE A 5 -1.95 20.94 0.11
C PHE A 5 -2.34 19.49 0.38
N ARG A 6 -1.49 18.53 0.00
CA ARG A 6 -1.73 17.10 0.23
C ARG A 6 -0.89 16.61 1.39
N LEU A 7 -1.48 15.77 2.25
CA LEU A 7 -0.78 15.19 3.38
C LEU A 7 -1.07 13.70 3.49
N PHE A 8 -0.04 12.88 3.30
CA PHE A 8 -0.14 11.44 3.45
C PHE A 8 -0.03 11.02 4.92
N PHE A 9 -0.95 10.20 5.38
CA PHE A 9 -0.94 9.65 6.73
C PHE A 9 -0.60 8.16 6.72
N SER A 10 0.56 7.80 7.29
CA SER A 10 1.01 6.42 7.46
C SER A 10 0.93 5.96 8.92
N SER A 11 0.52 4.71 9.15
CA SER A 11 0.55 4.04 10.45
C SER A 11 0.36 2.55 10.26
N THR A 12 0.74 1.72 11.24
CA THR A 12 0.24 0.34 11.23
C THR A 12 -1.28 0.32 11.50
N PHE A 13 -1.96 -0.75 11.07
CA PHE A 13 -3.41 -0.82 11.11
C PHE A 13 -4.00 -1.14 12.49
N SER A 14 -3.28 -1.91 13.31
CA SER A 14 -3.82 -2.52 14.52
C SER A 14 -3.68 -1.64 15.77
N ASP A 15 -2.61 -0.87 15.89
CA ASP A 15 -2.28 -0.11 17.10
C ASP A 15 -2.80 1.33 17.11
N PHE A 16 -2.92 2.00 15.95
CA PHE A 16 -3.32 3.42 15.86
C PHE A 16 -4.79 3.66 15.52
N ARG A 17 -5.68 2.71 15.82
CA ARG A 17 -7.08 2.83 15.38
C ARG A 17 -7.77 4.07 15.93
N LEU A 18 -7.63 4.32 17.23
CA LEU A 18 -8.28 5.43 17.94
C LEU A 18 -7.68 6.78 17.52
N GLU A 19 -6.36 6.85 17.40
CA GLU A 19 -5.63 8.04 16.99
C GLU A 19 -6.03 8.44 15.55
N ARG A 20 -6.14 7.45 14.65
CA ARG A 20 -6.58 7.70 13.27
C ARG A 20 -8.03 8.16 13.19
N ASP A 21 -8.92 7.53 13.94
CA ASP A 21 -10.32 7.94 14.00
C ASP A 21 -10.44 9.37 14.57
N TRP A 22 -9.60 9.74 15.55
CA TRP A 22 -9.52 11.10 16.08
C TRP A 22 -8.94 12.10 15.07
N ILE A 23 -7.86 11.75 14.36
CA ILE A 23 -7.26 12.59 13.32
C ILE A 23 -8.31 12.90 12.26
N GLN A 24 -9.01 11.88 11.75
CA GLN A 24 -10.05 12.06 10.73
C GLN A 24 -11.25 12.84 11.27
N GLY A 25 -11.71 12.54 12.48
CA GLY A 25 -12.92 13.13 13.04
C GLY A 25 -12.75 14.56 13.58
N LYS A 26 -11.54 14.95 13.99
CA LYS A 26 -11.28 16.22 14.70
C LYS A 26 -10.18 17.06 14.07
N VAL A 27 -9.04 16.46 13.74
CA VAL A 27 -7.86 17.19 13.27
C VAL A 27 -8.02 17.64 11.82
N VAL A 28 -8.38 16.71 10.94
CA VAL A 28 -8.57 16.96 9.50
C VAL A 28 -9.58 18.08 9.24
N PRO A 29 -10.79 18.11 9.84
CA PRO A 29 -11.75 19.20 9.65
C PRO A 29 -11.21 20.57 10.08
N GLY A 30 -10.43 20.60 11.17
CA GLY A 30 -9.79 21.83 11.66
C GLY A 30 -8.75 22.36 10.68
N ILE A 31 -7.88 21.49 10.16
CA ILE A 31 -6.88 21.84 9.15
C ILE A 31 -7.57 22.29 7.85
N SER A 32 -8.58 21.55 7.37
CA SER A 32 -9.36 21.94 6.19
C SER A 32 -9.95 23.34 6.31
N SER A 33 -10.53 23.66 7.47
CA SER A 33 -11.10 25.00 7.73
C SER A 33 -10.03 26.09 7.71
N LEU A 34 -8.86 25.83 8.30
CA LEU A 34 -7.73 26.76 8.31
C LEU A 34 -7.15 26.98 6.91
N CYS A 35 -6.97 25.92 6.13
CA CYS A 35 -6.53 26.00 4.74
C CYS A 35 -7.53 26.79 3.89
N ALA A 36 -8.84 26.52 4.03
CA ALA A 36 -9.89 27.20 3.30
C ALA A 36 -9.90 28.72 3.58
N GLN A 37 -9.74 29.14 4.84
CA GLN A 37 -9.62 30.56 5.20
C GLN A 37 -8.43 31.26 4.55
N LYS A 38 -7.39 30.50 4.18
CA LYS A 38 -6.18 30.99 3.51
C LYS A 38 -6.22 30.83 1.99
N GLY A 39 -7.33 30.34 1.42
CA GLY A 39 -7.46 30.10 -0.03
C GLY A 39 -6.75 28.83 -0.52
N TYR A 40 -6.54 27.84 0.35
CA TYR A 40 -5.96 26.54 0.02
C TYR A 40 -6.99 25.42 0.18
N GLY A 41 -6.92 24.41 -0.69
CA GLY A 41 -7.61 23.13 -0.48
C GLY A 41 -6.71 22.17 0.31
N PHE A 42 -7.26 21.50 1.31
CA PHE A 42 -6.55 20.44 2.04
C PHE A 42 -7.01 19.06 1.55
N LEU A 43 -6.07 18.20 1.18
CA LEU A 43 -6.33 16.81 0.77
C LEU A 43 -5.60 15.85 1.72
N PRO A 44 -6.27 15.34 2.76
CA PRO A 44 -5.73 14.27 3.59
C PRO A 44 -5.74 12.96 2.80
N VAL A 45 -4.58 12.35 2.61
CA VAL A 45 -4.45 11.04 1.96
C VAL A 45 -4.31 9.98 3.04
N ASP A 46 -5.42 9.27 3.31
CA ASP A 46 -5.51 8.19 4.28
C ASP A 46 -6.05 6.93 3.60
N LEU A 47 -5.12 6.01 3.34
CA LEU A 47 -5.39 4.79 2.60
C LEU A 47 -6.17 3.74 3.40
N ARG A 48 -6.35 3.89 4.71
CA ARG A 48 -7.30 3.04 5.46
C ARG A 48 -8.75 3.30 5.03
N TRP A 49 -9.04 4.51 4.57
CA TRP A 49 -10.37 4.92 4.11
C TRP A 49 -10.48 5.03 2.59
N GLY A 50 -9.37 4.87 1.86
CA GLY A 50 -9.28 5.06 0.41
C GLY A 50 -8.75 3.85 -0.39
N VAL A 51 -8.17 2.83 0.24
CA VAL A 51 -7.79 1.59 -0.46
C VAL A 51 -9.00 0.67 -0.48
N GLY A 52 -9.64 0.57 -1.66
CA GLY A 52 -10.73 -0.37 -1.88
C GLY A 52 -10.28 -1.82 -1.67
N GLU A 53 -11.21 -2.70 -1.31
CA GLU A 53 -10.98 -4.15 -1.14
C GLU A 53 -10.28 -4.75 -2.38
N GLU A 54 -10.56 -4.23 -3.58
CA GLU A 54 -9.93 -4.60 -4.85
C GLU A 54 -8.40 -4.48 -4.85
N ALA A 55 -7.83 -3.44 -4.21
CA ALA A 55 -6.39 -3.26 -4.13
C ALA A 55 -5.72 -4.27 -3.17
N GLN A 56 -6.48 -4.82 -2.22
CA GLN A 56 -6.03 -5.92 -1.37
C GLN A 56 -6.12 -7.27 -2.09
N TYR A 57 -7.15 -7.48 -2.94
CA TYR A 57 -7.28 -8.72 -3.73
C TYR A 57 -6.24 -8.81 -4.84
N ASN A 58 -5.96 -7.69 -5.50
CA ASN A 58 -4.96 -7.58 -6.55
C ASN A 58 -3.51 -7.59 -6.06
N GLN A 59 -3.27 -7.72 -4.74
CA GLN A 59 -1.92 -7.75 -4.14
C GLN A 59 -1.08 -6.49 -4.41
N ARG A 60 -1.69 -5.38 -4.84
CA ARG A 60 -1.01 -4.14 -5.24
C ARG A 60 -1.08 -3.02 -4.19
N THR A 61 -1.48 -3.35 -2.96
CA THR A 61 -1.67 -2.34 -1.90
C THR A 61 -0.41 -1.48 -1.68
N MET A 62 0.78 -2.10 -1.62
CA MET A 62 2.03 -1.35 -1.43
C MET A 62 2.37 -0.42 -2.59
N GLU A 63 2.15 -0.86 -3.83
CA GLU A 63 2.37 -0.04 -5.03
C GLU A 63 1.50 1.22 -4.98
N ILE A 64 0.22 1.07 -4.64
CA ILE A 64 -0.73 2.18 -4.49
C ILE A 64 -0.29 3.12 -3.36
N CYS A 65 0.10 2.58 -2.20
CA CYS A 65 0.62 3.38 -1.09
C CYS A 65 1.82 4.23 -1.49
N LEU A 66 2.79 3.64 -2.17
CA LEU A 66 4.01 4.34 -2.59
C LEU A 66 3.73 5.41 -3.64
N LYS A 67 2.84 5.14 -4.60
CA LYS A 67 2.40 6.14 -5.59
C LYS A 67 1.75 7.35 -4.93
N GLU A 68 0.91 7.14 -3.92
CA GLU A 68 0.27 8.25 -3.18
C GLU A 68 1.26 9.04 -2.33
N VAL A 69 2.26 8.38 -1.72
CA VAL A 69 3.36 9.08 -1.04
C VAL A 69 4.13 9.95 -2.04
N GLN A 70 4.45 9.41 -3.22
CA GLN A 70 5.15 10.18 -4.25
C GLN A 70 4.31 11.37 -4.73
N ALA A 71 3.02 11.19 -4.94
CA ALA A 71 2.12 12.28 -5.32
C ALA A 71 2.04 13.39 -4.25
N CYS A 72 2.13 13.04 -2.96
CA CYS A 72 2.17 14.04 -1.89
C CYS A 72 3.50 14.78 -1.84
N LYS A 73 4.63 14.09 -2.11
CA LYS A 73 5.97 14.70 -2.12
C LYS A 73 6.17 15.80 -3.16
N GLU A 74 5.34 15.83 -4.20
CA GLU A 74 5.31 16.92 -5.19
C GLU A 74 4.63 18.20 -4.66
N GLU A 75 3.97 18.13 -3.49
CA GLU A 75 3.29 19.26 -2.86
C GLU A 75 4.14 19.91 -1.75
N PRO A 76 3.82 21.14 -1.31
CA PRO A 76 4.58 21.81 -0.26
C PRO A 76 4.56 21.07 1.07
N HIS A 77 5.69 21.10 1.79
CA HIS A 77 5.81 20.51 3.11
C HIS A 77 4.87 21.16 4.15
N PRO A 78 4.36 20.40 5.12
CA PRO A 78 4.59 18.95 5.30
C PRO A 78 3.68 18.09 4.41
N ASP A 79 4.24 17.11 3.70
CA ASP A 79 3.52 16.21 2.78
C ASP A 79 3.31 14.79 3.33
N PHE A 80 3.98 14.44 4.43
CA PHE A 80 3.95 13.09 5.00
C PHE A 80 3.96 13.13 6.53
N VAL A 81 3.10 12.31 7.14
CA VAL A 81 3.01 12.09 8.59
C VAL A 81 2.99 10.59 8.85
N ILE A 82 3.78 10.14 9.82
CA ILE A 82 3.80 8.75 10.28
C ILE A 82 3.51 8.65 11.78
N LEU A 83 2.64 7.71 12.14
CA LEU A 83 2.43 7.28 13.52
C LEU A 83 3.21 5.98 13.72
N LEU A 84 4.19 6.02 14.60
CA LEU A 84 5.09 4.91 14.90
C LEU A 84 4.77 4.33 16.27
N GLY A 85 4.59 3.01 16.31
CA GLY A 85 4.30 2.24 17.51
C GLY A 85 5.33 1.13 17.73
N ASN A 86 4.95 0.12 18.49
CA ASN A 86 5.81 -1.03 18.78
C ASN A 86 5.62 -2.20 17.79
N LEU A 87 4.68 -2.09 16.86
CA LEU A 87 4.42 -3.13 15.87
C LEU A 87 5.18 -2.83 14.57
N TYR A 88 5.77 -3.86 13.98
CA TYR A 88 6.39 -3.76 12.65
C TYR A 88 5.32 -3.57 11.55
N GLY A 89 4.15 -4.15 11.75
CA GLY A 89 3.03 -4.07 10.80
C GLY A 89 3.01 -5.24 9.81
N TRP A 90 2.28 -5.03 8.73
CA TRP A 90 2.03 -6.03 7.69
C TRP A 90 3.19 -6.11 6.70
N ILE A 91 3.67 -7.33 6.43
CA ILE A 91 4.72 -7.62 5.44
C ILE A 91 4.08 -8.38 4.28
N PRO A 92 3.73 -7.71 3.17
CA PRO A 92 3.24 -8.39 1.98
C PRO A 92 4.36 -9.09 1.22
N LEU A 93 3.97 -10.09 0.42
CA LEU A 93 4.82 -10.60 -0.65
C LEU A 93 5.02 -9.51 -1.71
N THR A 94 6.20 -9.51 -2.33
CA THR A 94 6.51 -8.58 -3.42
C THR A 94 5.59 -8.86 -4.61
N TYR A 95 4.85 -7.84 -5.02
CA TYR A 95 3.91 -7.95 -6.14
C TYR A 95 4.62 -8.25 -7.46
N LEU A 96 5.76 -7.62 -7.72
CA LEU A 96 6.50 -7.71 -8.97
C LEU A 96 7.99 -7.92 -8.66
N ILE A 97 8.57 -8.98 -9.21
CA ILE A 97 9.98 -9.32 -9.05
C ILE A 97 10.59 -9.42 -10.45
N GLU A 98 11.67 -8.69 -10.72
CA GLU A 98 12.35 -8.75 -12.02
C GLU A 98 12.76 -10.18 -12.34
N LYS A 99 12.70 -10.57 -13.62
CA LYS A 99 12.90 -11.96 -14.05
C LYS A 99 14.19 -12.57 -13.51
N GLU A 100 15.30 -11.87 -13.65
CA GLU A 100 16.62 -12.34 -13.24
C GLU A 100 16.71 -12.53 -11.72
N GLU A 101 16.08 -11.65 -10.94
CA GLU A 101 16.00 -11.76 -9.48
C GLU A 101 15.11 -12.93 -9.06
N PHE A 102 13.95 -13.08 -9.71
CA PHE A 102 13.01 -14.15 -9.43
C PHE A 102 13.63 -15.53 -9.70
N GLU A 103 14.33 -15.69 -10.82
CA GLU A 103 14.99 -16.95 -11.18
C GLU A 103 16.08 -17.33 -10.16
N GLN A 104 16.85 -16.35 -9.67
CA GLN A 104 17.83 -16.59 -8.58
C GLN A 104 17.14 -17.03 -7.28
N ILE A 105 16.04 -16.37 -6.91
CA ILE A 105 15.24 -16.76 -5.75
C ILE A 105 14.71 -18.19 -5.95
N TYR A 106 14.16 -18.49 -7.12
CA TYR A 106 13.58 -19.80 -7.45
C TYR A 106 14.60 -20.94 -7.36
N GLU A 107 15.83 -20.72 -7.81
CA GLU A 107 16.92 -21.69 -7.71
C GLU A 107 17.27 -22.03 -6.25
N SER A 108 17.16 -21.04 -5.35
CA SER A 108 17.42 -21.22 -3.92
C SER A 108 16.29 -21.96 -3.17
N ILE A 109 15.11 -22.11 -3.78
CA ILE A 109 13.94 -22.71 -3.14
C ILE A 109 13.98 -24.24 -3.25
N PRO A 110 13.73 -24.98 -2.14
CA PRO A 110 13.64 -26.43 -2.15
C PRO A 110 12.63 -26.95 -3.18
N PRO A 111 12.92 -28.03 -3.92
CA PRO A 111 12.01 -28.55 -4.95
C PRO A 111 10.59 -28.87 -4.45
N ALA A 112 10.43 -29.20 -3.16
CA ALA A 112 9.13 -29.45 -2.55
C ALA A 112 8.22 -28.21 -2.49
N ASP A 113 8.82 -27.00 -2.41
CA ASP A 113 8.10 -25.74 -2.21
C ASP A 113 7.89 -24.97 -3.52
N ARG A 114 8.61 -25.33 -4.59
CA ARG A 114 8.51 -24.66 -5.91
C ARG A 114 7.10 -24.66 -6.49
N GLY A 115 6.33 -25.72 -6.22
CA GLY A 115 4.93 -25.80 -6.66
C GLY A 115 4.06 -24.66 -6.11
N LEU A 116 4.38 -24.12 -4.93
CA LEU A 116 3.68 -22.96 -4.38
C LEU A 116 4.03 -21.67 -5.12
N ILE A 117 5.30 -21.51 -5.47
CA ILE A 117 5.81 -20.37 -6.22
C ILE A 117 5.21 -20.35 -7.64
N ASP A 118 5.26 -21.49 -8.34
CA ASP A 118 4.66 -21.64 -9.68
C ASP A 118 3.15 -21.40 -9.68
N LYS A 119 2.49 -21.77 -8.57
CA LYS A 119 1.06 -21.51 -8.37
C LYS A 119 0.78 -20.02 -8.30
N TRP A 120 1.60 -19.22 -7.63
CA TRP A 120 1.27 -17.83 -7.29
C TRP A 120 1.96 -16.77 -8.12
N TYR A 121 3.10 -17.04 -8.75
CA TYR A 121 3.77 -16.10 -9.63
C TYR A 121 3.56 -16.46 -11.10
N ILE A 122 3.48 -15.45 -11.96
CA ILE A 122 3.38 -15.60 -13.42
C ILE A 122 4.32 -14.63 -14.11
N LEU A 123 5.05 -15.11 -15.10
CA LEU A 123 5.89 -14.25 -15.92
C LEU A 123 5.02 -13.30 -16.75
N ASP A 124 5.27 -12.00 -16.61
CA ASP A 124 4.75 -10.95 -17.45
C ASP A 124 5.87 -10.43 -18.37
N GLU A 125 5.79 -10.81 -19.65
CA GLU A 125 6.74 -10.36 -20.68
C GLU A 125 6.40 -8.97 -21.24
N ASN A 126 5.24 -8.40 -20.87
CA ASN A 126 4.86 -7.05 -21.29
C ASN A 126 5.44 -5.96 -20.38
N GLU A 127 5.81 -6.32 -19.15
CA GLU A 127 6.56 -5.45 -18.25
C GLU A 127 7.99 -5.28 -18.77
N ILE A 128 8.55 -4.07 -18.66
CA ILE A 128 9.92 -3.79 -19.12
C ILE A 128 10.71 -3.20 -17.94
N PRO A 129 11.66 -3.94 -17.36
CA PRO A 129 12.12 -5.29 -17.74
C PRO A 129 11.08 -6.40 -17.42
N SER A 130 11.16 -7.53 -18.13
CA SER A 130 10.24 -8.66 -17.92
C SER A 130 10.30 -9.12 -16.46
N SER A 131 9.14 -9.40 -15.87
CA SER A 131 9.03 -9.59 -14.43
C SER A 131 8.00 -10.66 -14.07
N TYR A 132 8.16 -11.33 -12.94
CA TYR A 132 7.15 -12.23 -12.39
C TYR A 132 6.20 -11.46 -11.48
N ALA A 133 4.90 -11.51 -11.79
CA ALA A 133 3.84 -10.87 -11.03
C ALA A 133 3.13 -11.87 -10.11
N LEU A 134 2.84 -11.45 -8.88
CA LEU A 134 2.03 -12.18 -7.93
C LEU A 134 0.56 -12.16 -8.37
N LYS A 135 -0.03 -13.34 -8.53
CA LYS A 135 -1.41 -13.51 -8.98
C LYS A 135 -2.39 -12.94 -7.96
N GLU A 136 -3.46 -12.38 -8.50
CA GLU A 136 -4.64 -11.96 -7.75
C GLU A 136 -5.21 -13.11 -6.93
N ARG A 137 -5.67 -12.80 -5.71
CA ARG A 137 -6.35 -13.77 -4.86
C ARG A 137 -7.78 -13.98 -5.34
N ARG A 138 -8.16 -15.22 -5.63
CA ARG A 138 -9.50 -15.61 -6.09
C ARG A 138 -10.10 -16.72 -5.24
N GLY A 139 -11.42 -16.83 -5.26
CA GLY A 139 -12.15 -17.88 -4.54
C GLY A 139 -11.95 -17.78 -3.04
N GLU A 140 -11.60 -18.89 -2.39
CA GLU A 140 -11.39 -18.93 -0.94
C GLU A 140 -10.25 -18.03 -0.45
N TYR A 141 -9.26 -17.73 -1.31
CA TYR A 141 -8.12 -16.90 -0.96
C TYR A 141 -8.42 -15.40 -0.95
N MET A 142 -9.63 -14.96 -1.37
CA MET A 142 -10.08 -13.59 -1.14
C MET A 142 -10.06 -13.26 0.36
N GLU A 143 -10.37 -14.25 1.21
CA GLU A 143 -10.21 -14.15 2.64
C GLU A 143 -8.72 -14.19 3.01
N TYR A 144 -8.20 -13.08 3.54
CA TYR A 144 -6.78 -12.95 3.85
C TYR A 144 -6.28 -14.01 4.85
N ALA A 145 -7.10 -14.38 5.84
CA ALA A 145 -6.74 -15.40 6.83
C ALA A 145 -6.47 -16.77 6.19
N LYS A 146 -7.22 -17.12 5.14
CA LYS A 146 -7.01 -18.36 4.38
C LYS A 146 -5.76 -18.28 3.51
N TRP A 147 -5.50 -17.13 2.92
CA TRP A 147 -4.31 -16.90 2.11
C TRP A 147 -3.02 -16.87 2.94
N ALA A 148 -3.05 -16.25 4.12
CA ALA A 148 -1.90 -16.16 5.02
C ALA A 148 -1.46 -17.50 5.63
N GLY A 149 -2.31 -18.54 5.53
CA GLY A 149 -2.00 -19.89 5.97
C GLY A 149 -1.55 -20.84 4.84
N VAL A 150 -1.38 -20.33 3.62
CA VAL A 150 -0.88 -21.09 2.46
C VAL A 150 0.64 -21.16 2.47
#